data_AF-I5BEK5-F1
#
_entry.id   AF-I5BEK5-F1
#
_cell.length_a   1.000
_cell.length_b   1.000
_cell.length_c   1.000
_cell.angle_alpha   90.00
_cell.angle_beta   90.00
_cell.angle_gamma   90.00
#
_symmetry.space_group_name_H-M   'P 1'
#
loop_
_entity.id
_entity.type
_entity.pdbx_description
1 polymer ?
#
loop_
_entity_poly.entity_id
_entity_poly.type
_entity_poly.pdbx_seq_one_letter_code
_entity_poly.pdbx_strand_id
1 'polypeptide(L)'
;MTKSISEDLRTRVIAAVDGGLSRRAAAERFGVAAASVIRWVREWRETGSTRAKFQGGDMRSRRIEGHRDVILGAIEEQVDITLVELAEMLRSEHGVVFAPSTIWRFLDRHSMTVKKNGARQRAGSARRARAAARMVQGST
;
A
#
# COMPACT_ATOMS: atom_id res chain seq x y z
N MET A 1 5.43 0.47 18.68
CA MET A 1 4.09 0.17 18.13
C MET A 1 3.12 0.03 19.28
N THR A 2 2.04 0.81 19.31
CA THR A 2 0.94 0.62 20.27
C THR A 2 0.10 -0.57 19.81
N LYS A 3 -0.01 -1.61 20.65
CA LYS A 3 -0.90 -2.75 20.37
C LYS A 3 -2.29 -2.41 20.88
N SER A 4 -3.32 -2.70 20.09
CA SER A 4 -4.70 -2.63 20.56
C SER A 4 -4.93 -3.67 21.65
N ILE A 5 -5.72 -3.30 22.66
CA ILE A 5 -6.24 -4.26 23.64
C ILE A 5 -7.06 -5.34 22.92
N SER A 6 -6.97 -6.58 23.41
CA SER A 6 -7.62 -7.75 22.81
C SER A 6 -9.14 -7.59 22.67
N GLU A 7 -9.68 -8.18 21.61
CA GLU A 7 -11.11 -8.16 21.30
C GLU A 7 -11.94 -8.90 22.36
N ASP A 8 -11.41 -10.00 22.90
CA ASP A 8 -12.02 -10.72 24.02
C ASP A 8 -12.27 -9.80 25.23
N LEU A 9 -11.25 -9.02 25.63
CA LEU A 9 -11.37 -8.12 26.78
C LEU A 9 -12.43 -7.05 26.54
N ARG A 10 -12.46 -6.48 25.32
CA ARG A 10 -13.51 -5.51 24.94
C ARG A 10 -14.90 -6.13 25.02
N THR A 11 -15.05 -7.34 24.50
CA THR A 11 -16.32 -8.07 24.47
C THR A 11 -16.83 -8.33 25.89
N ARG A 12 -15.97 -8.82 26.81
CA ARG A 12 -16.35 -9.05 28.20
C ARG A 12 -16.70 -7.77 28.95
N VAL A 13 -15.96 -6.68 28.72
CA VAL A 13 -16.24 -5.37 29.32
C VAL A 13 -17.58 -4.83 28.83
N ILE A 14 -17.86 -4.93 27.53
CA ILE A 14 -19.12 -4.49 26.93
C ILE A 14 -20.29 -5.32 27.49
N ALA A 15 -20.17 -6.65 27.53
CA ALA A 15 -21.19 -7.53 28.08
C ALA A 15 -21.50 -7.22 29.55
N ALA A 16 -20.49 -6.89 30.36
CA ALA A 16 -20.69 -6.49 31.74
C ALA A 16 -21.47 -5.17 31.87
N VAL A 17 -21.17 -4.18 31.02
CA VAL A 17 -21.90 -2.91 30.99
C VAL A 17 -23.34 -3.09 30.49
N ASP A 18 -23.53 -3.94 29.49
CA ASP A 18 -24.85 -4.28 28.97
C ASP A 18 -25.71 -5.05 29.99
N GLY A 19 -25.07 -5.93 30.77
CA GLY A 19 -25.67 -6.60 31.92
C GLY A 19 -25.90 -5.72 33.16
N GLY A 20 -25.75 -4.39 33.03
CA GLY A 20 -26.15 -3.42 34.07
C GLY A 20 -25.03 -2.82 34.90
N LEU A 21 -23.75 -3.19 34.69
CA LEU A 21 -22.66 -2.50 35.38
C LEU A 21 -22.49 -1.07 34.85
N SER A 22 -22.17 -0.14 35.76
CA SER A 22 -21.70 1.18 35.34
C SER A 22 -20.35 1.05 34.62
N ARG A 23 -20.08 1.97 33.69
CA ARG A 23 -18.81 2.00 32.93
C ARG A 23 -17.59 2.11 33.84
N ARG A 24 -17.70 2.80 34.98
CA ARG A 24 -16.65 2.89 35.99
C ARG A 24 -16.48 1.58 36.76
N ALA A 25 -17.57 0.94 37.16
CA ALA A 25 -17.51 -0.35 37.83
C ALA A 25 -16.90 -1.45 36.92
N ALA A 26 -17.24 -1.44 35.62
CA ALA A 26 -16.61 -2.33 34.65
C ALA A 26 -15.11 -2.01 34.47
N ALA A 27 -14.72 -0.74 34.46
CA ALA A 27 -13.32 -0.33 34.38
C ALA A 27 -12.48 -0.90 35.52
N GLU A 28 -12.94 -0.73 36.76
CA GLU A 28 -12.30 -1.30 37.96
C GLU A 28 -12.25 -2.83 37.91
N ARG A 29 -13.37 -3.49 37.59
CA ARG A 29 -13.46 -4.96 37.54
C ARG A 29 -12.46 -5.59 36.56
N PHE A 30 -12.23 -4.95 35.42
CA PHE A 30 -11.40 -5.48 34.34
C PHE A 30 -9.99 -4.85 34.27
N GLY A 31 -9.64 -3.96 35.20
CA GLY A 31 -8.32 -3.32 35.26
C GLY A 31 -8.01 -2.44 34.05
N VAL A 32 -9.02 -1.77 33.48
CA VAL A 32 -8.88 -0.91 32.30
C VAL A 32 -9.29 0.52 32.61
N ALA A 33 -8.71 1.50 31.92
CA ALA A 33 -9.08 2.90 32.14
C ALA A 33 -10.56 3.17 31.77
N ALA A 34 -11.28 3.92 32.62
CA ALA A 34 -12.69 4.24 32.40
C ALA A 34 -12.95 4.95 31.06
N ALA A 35 -12.02 5.79 30.60
CA ALA A 35 -12.10 6.44 29.29
C ALA A 35 -12.11 5.43 28.13
N SER A 36 -11.36 4.32 28.25
CA SER A 36 -11.36 3.24 27.26
C SER A 36 -12.70 2.51 27.22
N VAL A 37 -13.26 2.19 28.40
CA VAL A 37 -14.59 1.56 28.51
C VAL A 37 -15.68 2.43 27.89
N ILE A 38 -15.66 3.73 28.17
CA ILE A 38 -16.61 4.70 27.58
C ILE A 38 -16.53 4.66 26.05
N ARG A 39 -15.32 4.69 25.49
CA ARG A 39 -15.11 4.64 24.03
C ARG A 39 -15.60 3.32 23.43
N TRP A 40 -15.28 2.18 24.04
CA TRP A 40 -15.71 0.87 23.54
C TRP A 40 -17.23 0.70 23.56
N VAL A 41 -17.88 1.08 24.65
CA VAL A 41 -19.35 0.99 24.76
C VAL A 41 -20.02 1.93 23.77
N ARG A 42 -19.47 3.13 23.54
CA ARG A 42 -19.99 4.06 22.52
C ARG A 42 -19.88 3.44 21.13
N GLU A 43 -18.69 2.97 20.75
CA GLU A 43 -18.43 2.37 19.43
C GLU A 43 -19.32 1.14 19.18
N TRP A 44 -19.50 0.30 20.22
CA TRP A 44 -20.39 -0.85 20.15
C TRP A 44 -21.86 -0.45 19.98
N ARG A 45 -22.35 0.59 20.67
CA ARG A 45 -23.72 1.09 20.47
C ARG A 45 -23.95 1.69 19.08
N GLU A 46 -22.93 2.32 18.51
CA GLU A 46 -23.01 2.95 17.17
C GLU A 46 -22.89 1.93 16.03
N THR A 47 -22.08 0.87 16.19
CA THR A 47 -21.70 -0.03 15.09
C THR A 47 -22.01 -1.50 15.32
N GLY A 48 -22.33 -1.92 16.55
CA GLY A 48 -22.45 -3.32 16.96
C GLY A 48 -21.11 -4.07 17.10
N SER A 49 -19.99 -3.47 16.71
CA SER A 49 -18.68 -4.12 16.69
C SER A 49 -17.91 -3.94 18.00
N THR A 50 -17.31 -5.02 18.50
CA THR A 50 -16.35 -4.98 19.63
C THR A 50 -14.89 -4.93 19.15
N ARG A 51 -14.67 -5.16 17.85
CA ARG A 51 -13.34 -5.23 17.23
C ARG A 51 -12.67 -3.88 17.20
N ALA A 52 -11.36 -3.86 17.47
CA ALA A 52 -10.56 -2.66 17.24
C ALA A 52 -10.53 -2.27 15.76
N LYS A 53 -10.62 -0.97 15.47
CA LYS A 53 -10.39 -0.46 14.12
C LYS A 53 -9.00 -0.85 13.63
N PHE A 54 -8.89 -1.16 12.34
CA PHE A 54 -7.62 -1.40 11.68
C PHE A 54 -6.64 -0.26 12.00
N GLN A 55 -5.47 -0.62 12.53
CA GLN A 55 -4.42 0.32 12.89
C GLN A 55 -3.36 0.33 11.79
N GLY A 56 -3.06 1.49 11.22
CA GLY A 56 -2.09 1.63 10.16
C GLY A 56 -2.57 1.08 8.81
N GLY A 57 -1.61 0.81 7.91
CA GLY A 57 -1.87 0.44 6.52
C GLY A 57 -1.51 1.56 5.53
N ASP A 58 -1.59 1.25 4.24
CA ASP A 58 -1.31 2.21 3.18
C ASP A 58 -2.46 3.21 3.02
N MET A 59 -2.22 4.44 3.47
CA MET A 59 -3.17 5.56 3.31
C MET A 59 -2.80 6.51 2.18
N ARG A 60 -1.63 6.33 1.56
CA ARG A 60 -1.08 7.25 0.56
C ARG A 60 -1.40 6.81 -0.86
N SER A 61 -1.67 5.52 -1.06
CA SER A 61 -1.98 4.96 -2.38
C SER A 61 -3.34 5.30 -2.95
N ARG A 62 -4.30 5.76 -2.13
CA ARG A 62 -5.67 5.99 -2.57
C ARG A 62 -5.78 6.85 -3.83
N ARG A 63 -4.89 7.84 -3.99
CA ARG A 63 -4.88 8.74 -5.17
C ARG A 63 -4.54 8.00 -6.46
N ILE A 64 -3.53 7.12 -6.45
CA ILE A 64 -3.14 6.35 -7.64
C ILE A 64 -4.11 5.19 -7.90
N GLU A 65 -4.67 4.58 -6.85
CA GLU A 65 -5.69 3.54 -6.98
C GLU A 65 -6.98 4.04 -7.65
N GLY A 66 -7.31 5.33 -7.52
CA GLY A 66 -8.42 5.92 -8.27
C GLY A 66 -8.23 5.90 -9.80
N HIS A 67 -7.00 5.67 -10.29
CA HIS A 67 -6.67 5.57 -11.71
C HIS A 67 -6.30 4.14 -12.10
N ARG A 68 -6.68 3.15 -11.30
CA ARG A 68 -6.29 1.74 -11.49
C ARG A 68 -6.62 1.25 -12.90
N ASP A 69 -7.87 1.40 -13.32
CA ASP A 69 -8.33 0.79 -14.58
C ASP A 69 -7.69 1.46 -15.81
N VAL A 70 -7.37 2.76 -15.71
CA VAL A 70 -6.59 3.48 -16.73
C VAL A 70 -5.18 2.90 -16.83
N ILE A 71 -4.48 2.74 -15.70
CA ILE A 71 -3.10 2.25 -15.69
C ILE A 71 -3.05 0.81 -16.22
N LEU A 72 -3.98 -0.04 -15.80
CA LEU A 72 -4.03 -1.44 -16.25
C LEU A 72 -4.41 -1.54 -17.73
N GLY A 73 -5.39 -0.76 -18.19
CA GLY A 73 -5.78 -0.72 -19.60
C GLY A 73 -4.62 -0.28 -20.51
N ALA A 74 -3.85 0.73 -20.12
CA ALA A 74 -2.68 1.17 -20.87
C ALA A 74 -1.59 0.10 -21.00
N ILE A 75 -1.41 -0.73 -19.97
CA ILE A 75 -0.44 -1.85 -20.01
C ILE A 75 -0.96 -3.01 -20.88
N GLU A 76 -2.27 -3.26 -20.86
CA GLU A 76 -2.89 -4.27 -21.73
C GLU A 76 -2.83 -3.88 -23.21
N GLU A 77 -3.01 -2.59 -23.52
CA GLU A 77 -2.91 -2.06 -24.87
C GLU A 77 -1.46 -2.00 -25.37
N GLN A 78 -0.53 -1.60 -24.50
CA GLN A 78 0.89 -1.44 -24.82
C GLN A 78 1.76 -2.23 -23.84
N VAL A 79 2.13 -3.44 -24.23
CA VAL A 79 2.88 -4.40 -23.40
C VAL A 79 4.26 -3.87 -22.95
N ASP A 80 4.90 -3.03 -23.75
CA ASP A 80 6.25 -2.48 -23.47
C ASP A 80 6.22 -1.04 -22.94
N ILE A 81 5.07 -0.54 -22.45
CA ILE A 81 4.98 0.81 -21.90
C ILE A 81 5.86 0.97 -20.64
N THR A 82 6.68 2.01 -20.63
CA THR A 82 7.57 2.30 -19.52
C THR A 82 6.87 3.07 -18.39
N LEU A 83 7.44 3.05 -17.19
CA LEU A 83 6.91 3.80 -16.04
C LEU A 83 6.88 5.32 -16.27
N VAL A 84 7.79 5.85 -17.10
CA VAL A 84 7.86 7.28 -17.42
C VAL A 84 6.74 7.65 -18.39
N GLU A 85 6.52 6.82 -19.42
CA GLU A 85 5.41 7.00 -20.36
C GLU A 85 4.06 6.89 -19.66
N LEU A 86 3.88 5.94 -18.73
CA LEU A 86 2.68 5.89 -17.87
C LEU A 86 2.50 7.17 -17.05
N ALA A 87 3.58 7.74 -16.51
CA ALA A 87 3.51 8.99 -15.74
C ALA A 87 3.16 10.19 -16.62
N GLU A 88 3.64 10.22 -17.86
CA GLU A 88 3.34 11.27 -18.84
C GLU A 88 1.91 11.17 -19.34
N MET A 89 1.45 9.97 -19.70
CA MET A 89 0.06 9.68 -20.08
C MET A 89 -0.92 10.10 -18.97
N LEU A 90 -0.67 9.70 -17.72
CA LEU A 90 -1.50 10.11 -16.58
C LEU A 90 -1.52 11.63 -16.38
N ARG A 91 -0.42 12.32 -16.71
CA ARG A 91 -0.35 13.78 -16.64
C ARG A 91 -1.13 14.43 -17.78
N SER A 92 -0.98 13.96 -19.00
CA SER A 92 -1.61 14.57 -20.19
C SER A 92 -3.11 14.30 -20.26
N GLU A 93 -3.53 13.07 -19.99
CA GLU A 93 -4.91 12.62 -20.21
C GLU A 93 -5.79 12.81 -18.97
N HIS A 94 -5.20 12.67 -17.77
CA HIS A 94 -5.94 12.72 -16.50
C HIS A 94 -5.54 13.89 -15.60
N GLY A 95 -4.55 14.71 -16.00
CA GLY A 95 -4.11 15.88 -15.23
C GLY A 95 -3.46 15.54 -13.88
N VAL A 96 -3.05 14.29 -13.66
CA VAL A 96 -2.48 13.83 -12.39
C VAL A 96 -1.00 13.53 -12.53
N VAL A 97 -0.21 14.04 -11.58
CA VAL A 97 1.24 13.85 -11.57
C VAL A 97 1.61 12.79 -10.55
N PHE A 98 2.25 11.72 -11.02
CA PHE A 98 2.86 10.70 -10.18
C PHE A 98 4.34 10.54 -10.53
N ALA A 99 5.18 10.29 -9.53
CA ALA A 99 6.55 9.88 -9.78
C ALA A 99 6.56 8.42 -10.31
N PRO A 100 7.52 8.04 -11.17
CA PRO A 100 7.64 6.66 -11.66
C PRO A 100 7.72 5.62 -10.52
N SER A 101 8.34 5.97 -9.39
CA SER A 101 8.38 5.11 -8.19
C SER A 101 7.00 4.86 -7.55
N THR A 102 6.05 5.79 -7.71
CA THR A 102 4.67 5.62 -7.23
C THR A 102 3.92 4.62 -8.10
N ILE A 103 4.13 4.71 -9.43
CA ILE A 103 3.57 3.77 -10.40
C ILE A 103 4.16 2.38 -10.16
N TRP A 104 5.48 2.26 -9.97
CA TRP A 104 6.10 0.99 -9.60
C TRP A 104 5.47 0.36 -8.35
N ARG A 105 5.30 1.13 -7.27
CA ARG A 105 4.65 0.65 -6.04
C ARG A 105 3.18 0.26 -6.24
N PHE A 106 2.49 0.89 -7.19
CA PHE A 106 1.15 0.49 -7.59
C PHE A 106 1.18 -0.87 -8.30
N LEU A 107 2.07 -1.05 -9.28
CA LEU A 107 2.20 -2.33 -10.00
C LEU A 107 2.59 -3.48 -9.08
N ASP A 108 3.55 -3.23 -8.18
CA ASP A 108 3.96 -4.19 -7.14
C ASP A 108 2.78 -4.61 -6.25
N ARG A 109 1.92 -3.66 -5.85
CA ARG A 109 0.70 -3.95 -5.07
C ARG A 109 -0.32 -4.81 -5.85
N HIS A 110 -0.42 -4.60 -7.16
CA HIS A 110 -1.28 -5.39 -8.06
C HIS A 110 -0.60 -6.66 -8.58
N SER A 111 0.53 -7.07 -7.99
CA SER A 111 1.29 -8.28 -8.37
C SER A 111 1.76 -8.29 -9.83
N MET A 112 1.86 -7.13 -10.46
CA MET A 112 2.40 -6.98 -11.80
C MET A 112 3.92 -6.92 -11.72
N THR A 113 4.54 -8.10 -11.90
CA THR A 113 5.99 -8.24 -11.90
C THR A 113 6.48 -8.45 -13.32
N VAL A 114 7.50 -7.69 -13.72
CA VAL A 114 8.22 -7.96 -14.97
C VAL A 114 8.96 -9.29 -14.77
N LYS A 115 8.68 -10.27 -15.63
CA LYS A 115 9.40 -11.55 -15.63
C LYS A 115 10.88 -11.27 -15.94
N LYS A 116 11.75 -11.51 -14.96
CA LYS A 116 13.18 -11.37 -15.14
C LYS A 116 13.71 -12.54 -15.97
N ASN A 117 13.90 -12.35 -17.28
CA ASN A 117 14.60 -13.31 -18.12
C ASN A 117 16.12 -13.12 -17.93
N GLY A 118 16.75 -14.02 -17.17
CA GLY A 118 18.18 -13.99 -16.84
C GLY A 118 19.12 -14.38 -17.99
N ALA A 119 18.92 -13.85 -19.20
CA ALA A 119 19.81 -14.10 -20.32
C ALA A 119 20.89 -12.99 -20.41
N ARG A 120 22.10 -13.30 -19.91
CA ARG A 120 23.38 -12.59 -20.12
C ARG A 120 23.44 -11.10 -19.71
N GLN A 121 23.82 -10.86 -18.46
CA GLN A 121 24.72 -9.74 -18.12
C GLN A 121 26.02 -10.29 -17.55
N ARG A 122 26.88 -10.80 -18.43
CA ARG A 122 28.33 -10.72 -18.22
C ARG A 122 28.85 -9.73 -19.26
N ALA A 123 28.96 -8.47 -18.86
CA ALA A 123 29.95 -7.57 -19.43
C ALA A 123 30.93 -7.29 -18.29
N GLY A 124 32.11 -7.93 -18.37
CA GLY A 124 33.20 -7.67 -17.45
C GLY A 124 33.60 -6.20 -17.48
N SER A 125 34.09 -5.68 -16.36
CA SER A 125 34.55 -4.31 -16.25
C SER A 125 35.68 -4.02 -17.25
N ALA A 126 35.39 -3.29 -18.32
CA ALA A 126 36.42 -2.66 -19.14
C ALA A 126 36.63 -1.23 -18.65
N ARG A 127 37.81 -1.02 -18.07
CA ARG A 127 38.34 0.27 -17.63
C ARG A 127 38.33 1.28 -18.78
N ARG A 128 38.14 2.56 -18.40
CA ARG A 128 38.44 3.81 -19.13
C ARG A 128 39.29 3.66 -20.41
N ALA A 129 38.80 4.18 -21.53
CA ALA A 129 39.33 5.37 -22.21
C ALA A 129 38.62 5.60 -23.56
N ARG A 130 38.24 6.87 -23.80
CA ARG A 130 37.84 7.41 -25.11
C ARG A 130 38.97 7.23 -26.13
N ALA A 131 38.64 6.89 -27.37
CA ALA A 131 39.12 7.59 -28.56
C ALA A 131 38.31 7.17 -29.79
N ALA A 132 38.09 8.14 -30.69
CA ALA A 132 37.38 8.00 -31.94
C ALA A 132 38.12 7.13 -32.97
N ALA A 133 37.37 6.62 -33.95
CA ALA A 133 37.60 6.77 -35.39
C ALA A 133 37.23 5.50 -36.18
N ARG A 134 36.31 5.72 -37.14
CA ARG A 134 36.26 5.19 -38.51
C ARG A 134 36.39 3.67 -38.78
N MET A 135 35.30 3.15 -39.39
CA MET A 135 35.20 2.28 -40.58
C MET A 135 36.30 1.23 -40.86
N VAL A 136 35.88 -0.01 -41.14
CA VAL A 136 36.26 -0.78 -42.35
C VAL A 136 35.12 -1.74 -42.75
N GLN A 137 34.82 -1.79 -44.05
CA GLN A 137 33.92 -2.71 -44.74
C GLN A 137 34.56 -4.07 -45.07
N GLY A 138 33.70 -5.08 -45.30
CA GLY A 138 33.84 -6.11 -46.35
C GLY A 138 34.68 -7.33 -45.97
N SER A 139 34.10 -8.53 -45.85
CA SER A 139 33.61 -9.42 -46.92
C SER A 139 34.72 -10.21 -47.61
N THR A 140 34.70 -11.52 -47.38
CA THR A 140 34.61 -12.56 -48.43
C THR A 140 33.80 -13.71 -47.85
#